data_AF-A0A8K0CMC9-F1
#
_entry.id   AF-A0A8K0CMC9-F1
#
_cell.length_a   1.000
_cell.length_b   1.000
_cell.length_c   1.000
_cell.angle_alpha   90.00
_cell.angle_beta   90.00
_cell.angle_gamma   90.00
#
_symmetry.space_group_name_H-M   'P 1'
#
loop_
_entity.id
_entity.type
_entity.pdbx_description
1 polymer ?
#
loop_
_entity_poly.entity_id
_entity_poly.type
_entity_poly.pdbx_seq_one_letter_code
_entity_poly.pdbx_strand_id
1 'polypeptide(L)'
;MLRTTLPVSSNILNKEPHINLEQLNTKRLKAKKYYDQHSQHRDVFKVGDSVLLQKEKGKQWVPGEIVGKAKTSRSYFVKDEFGRVLRRNSSFLKKRLSNTTAHWQAIDFDFDDTVEPSPSVSSVPEVSINGNSSVPQITRTGRVINKPVRYRN
;
A
#
# COMPACT_ATOMS: atom_id res chain seq x y z
N MET A 1 -14.07 -24.24 -45.88
CA MET A 1 -12.65 -24.32 -45.46
C MET A 1 -12.29 -23.05 -44.69
N LEU A 2 -11.77 -23.18 -43.47
CA LEU A 2 -11.33 -22.02 -42.66
C LEU A 2 -10.01 -21.46 -43.24
N ARG A 3 -9.99 -20.18 -43.58
CA ARG A 3 -8.76 -19.45 -43.95
C ARG A 3 -8.13 -18.91 -42.67
N THR A 4 -7.07 -19.53 -42.18
CA THR A 4 -6.30 -19.01 -41.04
C THR A 4 -5.12 -18.17 -41.54
N THR A 5 -4.83 -17.06 -40.88
CA THR A 5 -3.67 -16.19 -41.17
C THR A 5 -2.38 -16.71 -40.53
N LEU A 6 -2.43 -17.86 -39.88
CA LEU A 6 -1.29 -18.46 -39.21
C LEU A 6 -0.46 -19.24 -40.25
N PRO A 7 0.85 -18.96 -40.39
CA PRO A 7 1.70 -19.66 -41.34
C PRO A 7 1.85 -21.13 -40.94
N VAL A 8 1.49 -22.05 -41.85
CA VAL A 8 1.50 -23.51 -41.62
C VAL A 8 2.80 -24.16 -42.12
N SER A 9 3.67 -23.41 -42.82
CA SER A 9 4.95 -23.94 -43.31
C SER A 9 5.95 -24.16 -42.17
N SER A 10 6.51 -25.37 -42.10
CA SER A 10 7.50 -25.81 -41.10
C SER A 10 8.71 -24.87 -40.97
N ASN A 11 9.18 -24.30 -42.08
CA ASN A 11 10.32 -23.39 -42.13
C ASN A 11 10.09 -22.04 -41.42
N ILE A 12 8.82 -21.63 -41.27
CA ILE A 12 8.45 -20.40 -40.55
C ILE A 12 8.19 -20.72 -39.08
N LEU A 13 7.60 -21.90 -38.81
CA LEU A 13 7.26 -22.36 -37.47
C LEU A 13 8.50 -22.70 -36.62
N ASN A 14 9.56 -23.25 -37.23
CA ASN A 14 10.74 -23.76 -36.54
C ASN A 14 11.92 -22.78 -36.46
N LYS A 15 11.70 -21.48 -36.72
CA LYS A 15 12.78 -20.49 -36.56
C LYS A 15 13.04 -20.29 -35.08
N GLU A 16 14.29 -20.46 -34.65
CA GLU A 16 14.70 -20.05 -33.31
C GLU A 16 14.40 -18.55 -33.16
N PRO A 17 13.65 -18.14 -32.12
CA PRO A 17 13.37 -16.74 -31.92
C PRO A 17 14.70 -16.04 -31.64
N HIS A 18 15.01 -15.01 -32.43
CA HIS A 18 16.13 -14.13 -32.15
C HIS A 18 15.80 -13.29 -30.89
N ILE A 19 16.01 -13.89 -29.72
CA ILE A 19 15.73 -13.27 -28.42
C ILE A 19 16.98 -12.52 -27.97
N ASN A 20 16.90 -11.20 -27.89
CA ASN A 20 17.93 -10.41 -27.24
C ASN A 20 17.82 -10.57 -25.71
N LEU A 21 18.63 -11.48 -25.15
CA LEU A 21 18.61 -11.82 -23.72
C LEU A 21 18.97 -10.61 -22.84
N GLU A 22 19.90 -9.76 -23.28
CA GLU A 22 20.30 -8.55 -22.55
C GLU A 22 19.14 -7.55 -22.41
N GLN A 23 18.44 -7.27 -23.52
CA GLN A 23 17.26 -6.39 -23.50
C GLN A 23 16.13 -6.96 -22.64
N LEU A 24 15.98 -8.29 -22.61
CA LEU A 24 14.98 -8.96 -21.80
C LEU A 24 15.33 -8.90 -20.31
N ASN A 25 16.61 -9.10 -19.95
CA ASN A 25 17.10 -8.98 -18.58
C ASN A 25 16.97 -7.54 -18.05
N THR A 26 17.35 -6.54 -18.84
CA THR A 26 17.19 -5.12 -18.46
C THR A 26 15.73 -4.75 -18.21
N LYS A 27 14.80 -5.23 -19.05
CA LYS A 27 13.35 -5.07 -18.82
C LYS A 27 12.90 -5.72 -17.51
N ARG A 28 13.35 -6.95 -17.23
CA ARG A 28 13.04 -7.66 -15.97
C ARG A 28 13.57 -6.93 -14.75
N LEU A 29 14.82 -6.44 -14.80
CA LEU A 29 15.43 -5.67 -13.71
C LEU A 29 14.68 -4.35 -13.46
N LYS A 30 14.29 -3.65 -14.53
CA LYS A 30 13.50 -2.42 -14.44
C LYS A 30 12.12 -2.69 -13.82
N ALA A 31 11.44 -3.74 -14.26
CA ALA A 31 10.15 -4.15 -13.69
C ALA A 31 10.27 -4.51 -12.20
N LYS A 32 11.29 -5.30 -11.83
CA LYS A 32 11.60 -5.63 -10.43
C LYS A 32 11.83 -4.37 -9.60
N LYS A 33 12.66 -3.44 -10.09
CA LYS A 33 12.94 -2.18 -9.39
C LYS A 33 11.67 -1.40 -9.08
N TYR A 34 10.77 -1.23 -10.05
CA TYR A 34 9.52 -0.49 -9.81
C TYR A 34 8.52 -1.25 -8.93
N TYR A 35 8.46 -2.57 -9.05
CA TYR A 35 7.59 -3.39 -8.20
C TYR A 35 8.04 -3.37 -6.73
N ASP A 36 9.35 -3.47 -6.50
CA ASP A 36 9.91 -3.54 -5.15
C ASP A 36 9.90 -2.18 -4.42
N GLN A 37 9.71 -1.04 -5.12
CA GLN A 37 9.73 0.31 -4.53
C GLN A 37 8.77 0.50 -3.35
N HIS A 38 7.60 -0.13 -3.39
CA HIS A 38 6.57 -0.01 -2.35
C HIS A 38 6.35 -1.34 -1.62
N SER A 39 7.21 -2.33 -1.87
CA SER A 39 7.10 -3.64 -1.25
C SER A 39 7.71 -3.61 0.15
N GLN A 40 6.88 -3.85 1.17
CA GLN A 40 7.33 -3.93 2.55
C GLN A 40 7.64 -5.37 2.96
N HIS A 41 8.65 -5.54 3.81
CA HIS A 41 8.92 -6.83 4.45
C HIS A 41 7.75 -7.19 5.38
N ARG A 42 7.31 -8.45 5.33
CA ARG A 42 6.17 -8.91 6.15
C ARG A 42 6.64 -9.34 7.52
N ASP A 43 5.81 -9.10 8.52
CA ASP A 43 6.05 -9.61 9.86
C ASP A 43 6.11 -11.14 9.87
N VAL A 44 7.19 -11.65 10.46
CA VAL A 44 7.32 -13.05 10.82
C VAL A 44 6.87 -13.20 12.26
N PHE A 45 6.03 -14.20 12.51
CA PHE A 45 5.50 -14.48 13.82
C PHE A 45 5.97 -15.85 14.32
N LYS A 46 6.08 -15.99 15.64
CA LYS A 46 6.40 -17.22 16.34
C LYS A 46 5.14 -17.81 16.99
N VAL A 47 5.22 -19.09 17.35
CA VAL A 47 4.15 -19.75 18.10
C VAL A 47 4.10 -19.16 19.50
N GLY A 48 2.91 -18.84 19.99
CA GLY A 48 2.68 -18.17 21.27
C GLY A 48 2.65 -16.63 21.20
N ASP A 49 2.95 -16.03 20.05
CA ASP A 49 2.88 -14.57 19.91
C ASP A 49 1.43 -14.07 20.00
N SER A 50 1.21 -13.05 20.83
CA SER A 50 -0.03 -12.28 20.88
C SER A 50 -0.14 -11.38 19.64
N VAL A 51 -1.23 -11.55 18.89
CA VAL A 51 -1.47 -10.82 17.65
C VAL A 51 -2.86 -10.23 17.61
N LEU A 52 -3.04 -9.24 16.74
CA LEU A 52 -4.36 -8.78 16.32
C LEU A 52 -4.72 -9.47 15.02
N LEU A 53 -5.89 -10.09 14.99
CA LEU A 53 -6.49 -10.80 13.89
C LEU A 53 -7.58 -9.94 13.23
N GLN A 54 -7.52 -9.78 11.91
CA GLN A 54 -8.59 -9.12 11.18
C GLN A 54 -9.77 -10.07 10.91
N LYS A 55 -10.97 -9.73 11.41
CA LYS A 55 -12.24 -10.40 11.05
C LYS A 55 -12.57 -10.16 9.58
N GLU A 56 -13.08 -11.19 8.92
CA GLU A 56 -13.41 -11.14 7.48
C GLU A 56 -14.61 -10.22 7.22
N LYS A 57 -15.63 -10.32 8.08
CA LYS A 57 -16.77 -9.42 8.08
C LYS A 57 -16.42 -8.21 8.94
N GLY A 58 -16.32 -7.03 8.34
CA GLY A 58 -16.18 -5.75 9.06
C GLY A 58 -14.76 -5.21 9.25
N LYS A 59 -13.70 -5.88 8.76
CA LYS A 59 -12.30 -5.42 8.85
C LYS A 59 -11.81 -5.06 10.26
N GLN A 60 -12.54 -5.47 11.30
CA GLN A 60 -12.23 -5.23 12.70
C GLN A 60 -11.03 -6.08 13.13
N TRP A 61 -10.19 -5.53 14.00
CA TRP A 61 -9.03 -6.21 14.57
C TRP A 61 -9.38 -6.72 15.96
N VAL A 62 -9.19 -8.01 16.18
CA VAL A 62 -9.57 -8.72 17.42
C VAL A 62 -8.33 -9.43 17.97
N PRO A 63 -8.12 -9.47 19.29
CA PRO A 63 -6.98 -10.17 19.86
C PRO A 63 -7.02 -11.67 19.57
N GLY A 64 -5.84 -12.25 19.36
CA GLY A 64 -5.66 -13.69 19.20
C GLY A 64 -4.22 -14.11 19.45
N GLU A 65 -3.98 -15.40 19.40
CA GLU A 65 -2.67 -16.01 19.67
C GLU A 65 -2.28 -16.97 18.55
N ILE A 66 -1.01 -16.99 18.16
CA ILE A 66 -0.54 -17.90 17.12
C ILE A 66 -0.30 -19.29 17.68
N VAL A 67 -1.02 -20.27 17.13
CA VAL A 67 -0.90 -21.69 17.47
C VAL A 67 0.20 -22.38 16.65
N GLY A 68 0.41 -21.94 15.41
CA GLY A 68 1.32 -22.64 14.50
C GLY A 68 1.52 -21.96 13.16
N LYS A 69 2.59 -22.36 12.47
CA LYS A 69 2.81 -22.05 11.04
C LYS A 69 2.15 -23.11 10.18
N ALA A 70 1.49 -22.71 9.10
CA ALA A 70 0.99 -23.65 8.10
C ALA A 70 2.11 -24.03 7.13
N LYS A 71 1.86 -25.06 6.29
CA LYS A 71 2.78 -25.49 5.23
C LYS A 71 3.12 -24.38 4.22
N THR A 72 2.23 -23.41 4.04
CA THR A 72 2.46 -22.25 3.17
C THR A 72 3.16 -21.13 3.95
N SER A 73 4.20 -20.53 3.36
CA SER A 73 5.09 -19.54 4.00
C SER A 73 4.41 -18.30 4.60
N ARG A 74 3.18 -17.98 4.21
CA ARG A 74 2.45 -16.77 4.62
C ARG A 74 1.23 -17.05 5.51
N SER A 75 0.91 -18.33 5.77
CA SER A 75 -0.27 -18.73 6.50
C SER A 75 0.07 -19.23 7.91
N TYR A 76 -0.73 -18.81 8.88
CA TYR A 76 -0.61 -19.16 10.29
C TYR A 76 -1.95 -19.71 10.80
N PHE A 77 -1.88 -20.58 11.80
CA PHE A 77 -3.02 -20.96 12.62
C PHE A 77 -3.09 -20.04 13.83
N VAL A 78 -4.23 -19.39 14.01
CA VAL A 78 -4.45 -18.39 15.06
C VAL A 78 -5.67 -18.80 15.86
N LYS A 79 -5.54 -18.76 17.18
CA LYS A 79 -6.63 -18.97 18.13
C LYS A 79 -7.28 -17.63 18.41
N ASP A 80 -8.58 -17.56 18.17
CA ASP A 80 -9.42 -16.40 18.49
C ASP A 80 -9.69 -16.34 20.00
N GLU A 81 -10.25 -15.22 20.47
CA GLU A 81 -10.69 -15.03 21.86
C GLU A 81 -11.70 -16.11 22.30
N PHE A 82 -12.53 -16.59 21.37
CA PHE A 82 -13.50 -17.67 21.59
C PHE A 82 -12.90 -19.07 21.50
N GLY A 83 -11.56 -19.19 21.42
CA GLY A 83 -10.85 -20.47 21.35
C GLY A 83 -10.92 -21.18 20.00
N ARG A 84 -11.53 -20.58 18.98
CA ARG A 84 -11.61 -21.15 17.62
C ARG A 84 -10.27 -21.00 16.92
N VAL A 85 -9.79 -22.08 16.31
CA VAL A 85 -8.55 -22.05 15.51
C VAL A 85 -8.88 -21.74 14.06
N LEU A 86 -8.32 -20.65 13.56
CA LEU A 86 -8.54 -20.14 12.21
C LEU A 86 -7.23 -20.10 11.45
N ARG A 87 -7.29 -20.40 10.15
CA ARG A 87 -6.14 -20.23 9.24
C ARG A 87 -6.16 -18.84 8.63
N ARG A 88 -5.09 -18.05 8.83
CA ARG A 88 -5.00 -16.65 8.41
C ARG A 88 -3.66 -16.32 7.78
N ASN A 89 -3.66 -15.41 6.82
CA ASN A 89 -2.43 -14.90 6.21
C ASN A 89 -1.79 -13.84 7.12
N SER A 90 -0.47 -13.73 7.12
CA SER A 90 0.30 -12.62 7.73
C SER A 90 -0.26 -11.22 7.44
N SER A 91 -0.91 -10.99 6.28
CA SER A 91 -1.57 -9.70 5.97
C SER A 91 -2.75 -9.36 6.88
N PHE A 92 -3.38 -10.38 7.45
CA PHE A 92 -4.52 -10.27 8.36
C PHE A 92 -4.11 -10.35 9.82
N LEU A 93 -2.80 -10.30 10.09
CA LEU A 93 -2.21 -10.37 11.41
C LEU A 93 -1.36 -9.11 11.64
N LYS A 94 -1.41 -8.59 12.86
CA LYS A 94 -0.50 -7.54 13.33
C LYS A 94 0.08 -7.95 14.66
N LYS A 95 1.35 -7.62 14.90
CA LYS A 95 1.94 -7.80 16.23
C LYS A 95 1.19 -6.94 17.22
N ARG A 96 0.77 -7.52 18.34
CA ARG A 96 0.28 -6.75 19.47
C ARG A 96 1.51 -6.28 20.22
N LEU A 97 1.74 -4.96 20.26
CA LEU A 97 2.75 -4.39 21.16
C LEU A 97 2.28 -4.72 22.58
N SER A 98 2.98 -5.61 23.26
CA SER A 98 2.69 -5.95 24.65
C SER A 98 3.04 -4.74 25.53
N ASN A 99 2.01 -4.09 26.05
CA ASN A 99 2.03 -3.18 27.19
C ASN A 99 3.00 -1.99 27.09
N THR A 100 2.64 -0.97 26.32
CA THR A 100 2.61 0.36 26.94
C THR A 100 1.18 0.52 27.42
N THR A 101 0.96 0.52 28.73
CA THR A 101 -0.20 1.20 29.29
C THR A 101 -0.17 2.59 28.68
N ALA A 102 -0.97 2.83 27.65
CA ALA A 102 -1.32 4.18 27.27
C ALA A 102 -2.16 4.70 28.44
N HIS A 103 -1.47 5.12 29.50
CA HIS A 103 -1.98 6.11 30.39
C HIS A 103 -2.21 7.30 29.47
N TRP A 104 -3.44 7.42 28.97
CA TRP A 104 -3.96 8.74 28.65
C TRP A 104 -3.89 9.46 29.98
N GLN A 105 -2.79 10.14 30.27
CA GLN A 105 -2.88 11.25 31.20
C GLN A 105 -3.89 12.12 30.49
N ALA A 106 -5.09 12.20 31.08
CA ALA A 106 -5.96 13.32 30.80
C ALA A 106 -5.03 14.51 30.92
N ILE A 107 -4.66 15.09 29.79
CA ILE A 107 -4.15 16.44 29.82
C ILE A 107 -5.41 17.17 30.23
N ASP A 108 -5.48 17.53 31.51
CA ASP A 108 -6.38 18.54 31.98
C ASP A 108 -5.98 19.79 31.20
N PHE A 109 -6.54 19.94 30.01
CA PHE A 109 -6.53 21.18 29.29
C PHE A 109 -7.43 22.08 30.11
N ASP A 110 -6.83 22.78 31.07
CA ASP A 110 -7.40 24.00 31.62
C ASP A 110 -7.60 24.93 30.42
N PHE A 111 -8.82 24.90 29.89
CA PHE A 111 -9.32 25.88 28.95
C PHE A 111 -9.46 27.18 29.75
N ASP A 112 -8.35 27.88 29.89
CA ASP A 112 -8.33 29.24 30.40
C ASP A 112 -8.97 30.12 29.32
N ASP A 113 -10.25 30.39 29.50
CA ASP A 113 -11.07 31.28 28.69
C ASP A 113 -10.70 32.74 29.01
N THR A 114 -9.47 33.13 28.68
CA THR A 114 -9.04 34.52 28.71
C THR A 114 -8.92 35.02 27.28
N VAL A 115 -10.06 35.43 26.73
CA VAL A 115 -10.16 36.15 25.45
C VAL A 115 -9.42 37.49 25.57
N GLU A 116 -8.22 37.56 24.98
CA GLU A 116 -7.55 38.83 24.70
C GLU A 116 -7.60 39.11 23.18
N PRO A 117 -8.28 40.18 22.73
CA PRO A 117 -8.45 40.44 21.30
C PRO A 117 -7.31 41.27 20.68
N SER A 118 -6.79 40.76 19.54
CA SER A 118 -6.20 41.48 18.38
C SER A 118 -4.71 41.94 18.48
N PRO A 119 -3.97 42.16 17.35
CA PRO A 119 -4.45 42.27 15.96
C PRO A 119 -3.64 41.56 14.84
N SER A 120 -4.38 41.26 13.76
CA SER A 120 -3.97 41.26 12.35
C SER A 120 -2.71 40.48 11.92
N VAL A 121 -2.91 39.26 11.43
CA VAL A 121 -2.16 38.76 10.26
C VAL A 121 -3.13 38.55 9.10
N SER A 122 -3.02 39.51 8.19
CA SER A 122 -3.78 39.64 6.97
C SER A 122 -3.45 38.54 5.96
N SER A 123 -4.41 38.33 5.05
CA SER A 123 -4.36 37.61 3.77
C SER A 123 -4.56 36.10 3.78
N VAL A 124 -5.83 35.71 3.92
CA VAL A 124 -6.40 34.59 3.16
C VAL A 124 -6.46 35.05 1.69
N PRO A 125 -5.86 34.36 0.71
CA PRO A 125 -6.18 34.64 -0.68
C PRO A 125 -7.41 33.80 -1.04
N GLU A 126 -8.57 34.43 -0.93
CA GLU A 126 -9.74 34.09 -1.72
C GLU A 126 -9.39 34.43 -3.19
N VAL A 127 -9.03 33.43 -3.99
CA VAL A 127 -8.72 33.66 -5.42
C VAL A 127 -9.75 32.95 -6.28
N SER A 128 -10.78 33.74 -6.53
CA SER A 128 -11.43 33.95 -7.82
C SER A 128 -10.93 33.14 -9.02
N ILE A 129 -11.91 32.55 -9.70
CA ILE A 129 -11.81 32.01 -11.04
C ILE A 129 -11.40 33.17 -11.97
N ASN A 130 -10.15 33.17 -12.48
CA ASN A 130 -9.79 33.46 -13.87
C ASN A 130 -8.28 33.66 -14.09
N GLY A 131 -7.74 32.93 -15.09
CA GLY A 131 -6.71 33.39 -16.03
C GLY A 131 -5.29 33.66 -15.49
N ASN A 132 -4.37 32.73 -15.79
CA ASN A 132 -2.91 32.85 -15.75
C ASN A 132 -2.23 32.91 -14.36
N SER A 133 -1.83 31.74 -13.86
CA SER A 133 -0.77 31.62 -12.86
C SER A 133 0.22 30.52 -13.22
N SER A 134 1.51 30.87 -13.21
CA SER A 134 2.68 30.03 -13.53
C SER A 134 3.03 29.04 -12.39
N VAL A 135 2.03 28.55 -11.65
CA VAL A 135 2.27 27.64 -10.52
C VAL A 135 1.99 26.20 -10.96
N PRO A 136 2.96 25.27 -10.83
CA PRO A 136 2.72 23.87 -11.18
C PRO A 136 1.65 23.27 -10.28
N GLN A 137 0.68 22.55 -10.86
CA GLN A 137 -0.27 21.77 -10.06
C GLN A 137 0.45 20.59 -9.39
N ILE A 138 0.22 20.39 -8.09
CA ILE A 138 0.90 19.37 -7.28
C ILE A 138 -0.13 18.42 -6.67
N THR A 139 0.13 17.10 -6.70
CA THR A 139 -0.71 16.11 -6.01
C THR A 139 -0.52 16.16 -4.50
N ARG A 140 -1.43 15.54 -3.74
CA ARG A 140 -1.31 15.38 -2.27
C ARG A 140 0.04 14.77 -1.81
N THR A 141 0.73 14.04 -2.69
CA THR A 141 2.03 13.41 -2.42
C THR A 141 3.22 14.22 -2.92
N GLY A 142 3.02 15.48 -3.35
CA GLY A 142 4.10 16.35 -3.82
C GLY A 142 4.49 16.18 -5.30
N ARG A 143 3.74 15.39 -6.10
CA ARG A 143 4.08 15.17 -7.52
C ARG A 143 3.57 16.33 -8.38
N VAL A 144 4.46 16.94 -9.16
CA VAL A 144 4.11 17.94 -10.18
C VAL A 144 3.35 17.28 -11.34
N ILE A 145 2.19 17.85 -11.68
CA ILE A 145 1.31 17.40 -12.76
C ILE A 145 1.64 18.19 -14.03
N ASN A 146 2.28 17.53 -14.99
CA ASN A 146 2.55 18.10 -16.31
C ASN A 146 1.44 17.71 -17.29
N LYS A 147 0.90 18.69 -18.03
CA LYS A 147 -0.08 18.43 -19.09
C LYS A 147 0.54 17.56 -20.21
N PRO A 148 -0.16 16.51 -20.70
CA PRO A 148 0.31 15.69 -21.82
C PRO A 148 0.59 16.53 -23.06
N VAL A 149 1.57 16.13 -23.87
CA VAL A 149 2.03 16.88 -25.07
C VAL A 149 0.88 17.22 -26.02
N ARG A 150 -0.08 16.31 -26.21
CA ARG A 150 -1.25 16.50 -27.09
C ARG A 150 -2.23 17.60 -26.67
N TYR A 151 -2.08 18.16 -25.47
CA TYR A 151 -2.90 19.24 -24.93
C TYR A 151 -2.10 20.53 -24.68
N ARG A 152 -0.86 20.60 -25.20
CA ARG A 152 -0.06 21.82 -25.21
C ARG A 152 -0.40 22.53 -26.53
N ASN A 153 -1.15 23.63 -26.45
CA ASN A 153 -1.32 24.57 -27.57
C ASN A 153 -0.08 25.45 -27.68
#